data_AF-A0A076HND9-F1
#
_entry.id   AF-A0A076HND9-F1
#
_cell.length_a   1.000
_cell.length_b   1.000
_cell.length_c   1.000
_cell.angle_alpha   90.00
_cell.angle_beta   90.00
_cell.angle_gamma   90.00
#
_symmetry.space_group_name_H-M   'P 1'
#
loop_
_entity.id
_entity.type
_entity.pdbx_description
1 polymer ?
#
loop_
_entity_poly.entity_id
_entity_poly.type
_entity_poly.pdbx_seq_one_letter_code
_entity_poly.pdbx_strand_id
1 'polypeptide(L)' 'MTFNDLCFQALCWTADGELDPVDKFALLSDLIRQATPNEHFEWIQTMEQLSLPQSEGTVQVSGP' A
#
# COMPACT_ATOMS: atom_id res chain seq x y z
N MET A 1 -18.64 -6.86 14.23
CA MET A 1 -19.35 -5.84 13.44
C MET A 1 -19.21 -6.24 11.99
N THR A 2 -20.34 -6.44 11.32
CA THR A 2 -20.43 -7.01 9.98
C THR A 2 -20.00 -6.01 8.92
N PHE A 3 -19.32 -6.50 7.88
CA PHE A 3 -18.84 -5.84 6.65
C PHE A 3 -19.98 -5.24 5.78
N ASN A 4 -21.12 -4.88 6.39
CA ASN A 4 -22.39 -4.54 5.73
C ASN A 4 -22.71 -3.04 5.74
N ASP A 5 -21.90 -2.21 6.42
CA ASP A 5 -22.07 -0.75 6.42
C ASP A 5 -20.98 -0.03 5.60
N LEU A 6 -20.14 -0.75 4.85
CA LEU A 6 -19.50 -0.13 3.70
C LEU A 6 -20.61 0.12 2.68
N CYS A 7 -21.18 1.33 2.72
CA CYS A 7 -21.85 1.93 1.58
C CYS A 7 -21.14 1.44 0.31
N PHE A 8 -21.86 0.72 -0.55
CA PHE A 8 -21.39 0.29 -1.86
C PHE A 8 -21.07 1.55 -2.68
N GLN A 9 -19.92 2.15 -2.42
CA GLN A 9 -19.35 3.18 -3.26
C GLN A 9 -18.94 2.44 -4.52
N ALA A 10 -19.60 2.77 -5.63
CA ALA A 10 -19.22 2.24 -6.93
C ALA A 10 -17.80 2.73 -7.20
N LEU A 11 -16.84 1.82 -7.04
CA LEU A 11 -15.45 2.04 -7.41
C LEU A 11 -15.40 2.36 -8.91
N CYS A 12 -14.82 3.50 -9.27
CA CYS A 12 -14.61 3.89 -10.65
C CYS A 12 -13.36 3.18 -11.17
N TRP A 13 -13.54 2.34 -12.18
CA TRP A 13 -12.43 1.69 -12.87
C TRP A 13 -12.14 2.44 -14.15
N THR A 14 -10.86 2.65 -14.44
CA THR A 14 -10.38 3.15 -15.73
C THR A 14 -10.66 2.12 -16.82
N ALA A 15 -10.63 2.55 -18.08
CA ALA A 15 -10.82 1.66 -19.22
C ALA A 15 -9.77 0.53 -19.29
N ASP A 16 -8.60 0.75 -18.70
CA ASP A 16 -7.50 -0.22 -18.61
C ASP A 16 -7.67 -1.20 -17.44
N GLY A 17 -8.78 -1.11 -16.69
CA GLY A 17 -9.07 -1.98 -15.55
C GLY A 17 -8.32 -1.60 -14.28
N GLU A 18 -7.75 -0.39 -14.21
CA GLU A 18 -7.19 0.13 -12.97
C GLU A 18 -8.24 0.85 -12.15
N LEU A 19 -8.15 0.77 -10.82
CA LEU A 19 -9.00 1.59 -9.96
C LEU A 19 -8.59 3.07 -10.07
N ASP A 20 -9.57 3.98 -10.13
CA ASP A 20 -9.33 5.43 -10.15
C ASP A 20 -8.48 5.83 -8.93
N PRO A 21 -7.47 6.71 -9.08
CA PRO A 21 -6.59 7.10 -7.98
C PRO A 21 -7.31 7.64 -6.74
N VAL A 22 -8.44 8.33 -6.92
CA VAL A 22 -9.24 8.86 -5.80
C VAL A 22 -9.91 7.73 -5.05
N ASP A 23 -10.49 6.77 -5.79
CA ASP A 23 -11.14 5.60 -5.19
C ASP A 23 -10.12 4.63 -4.56
N LYS A 24 -8.93 4.48 -5.16
CA LYS A 24 -7.79 3.78 -4.56
C LYS A 24 -7.44 4.37 -3.19
N PHE A 25 -7.33 5.70 -3.12
CA PHE A 25 -7.00 6.39 -1.88
C PHE A 25 -8.11 6.25 -0.83
N ALA A 26 -9.37 6.43 -1.23
CA ALA A 26 -10.51 6.28 -0.34
C ALA A 26 -10.60 4.86 0.23
N LEU A 27 -10.46 3.84 -0.62
CA LEU A 27 -10.45 2.44 -0.21
C LEU A 27 -9.30 2.14 0.74
N LEU A 28 -8.08 2.61 0.42
CA LEU A 28 -6.92 2.40 1.27
C LEU A 28 -7.11 3.06 2.65
N SER A 29 -7.59 4.29 2.69
CA SER A 29 -7.89 4.99 3.94
C SER A 29 -8.91 4.22 4.80
N ASP A 30 -9.92 3.63 4.16
CA ASP A 30 -10.96 2.90 4.89
C ASP A 30 -10.49 1.54 5.39
N LEU A 31 -9.62 0.86 4.62
CA LEU A 31 -8.95 -0.37 5.03
C LEU A 31 -7.99 -0.11 6.21
N ILE A 32 -7.20 0.97 6.16
CA ILE A 32 -6.34 1.39 7.28
C ILE A 32 -7.19 1.63 8.53
N ARG A 33 -8.32 2.32 8.42
CA ARG A 33 -9.18 2.61 9.58
C ARG A 33 -9.77 1.35 10.23
N GLN A 34 -9.98 0.31 9.44
CA GLN A 34 -10.55 -0.96 9.90
C GLN A 34 -9.50 -2.00 10.31
N ALA A 35 -8.23 -1.75 10.00
CA ALA A 35 -7.15 -2.66 10.33
C ALA A 35 -7.01 -2.82 11.86
N THR A 36 -6.72 -4.04 12.27
CA THR A 36 -6.37 -4.36 13.64
C THR A 36 -4.98 -3.80 13.98
N PRO A 37 -4.66 -3.58 15.27
CA PRO A 37 -3.34 -3.11 15.67
C PRO A 37 -2.16 -3.96 15.16
N ASN A 38 -2.36 -5.29 15.02
CA ASN A 38 -1.34 -6.17 14.46
C ASN A 38 -1.13 -5.95 12.96
N GLU A 39 -2.22 -5.82 12.19
CA GLU A 39 -2.15 -5.54 10.75
C GLU A 39 -1.50 -4.18 10.48
N HIS A 40 -1.76 -3.17 11.33
CA HIS A 40 -1.05 -1.90 11.27
C HIS A 40 0.46 -2.05 11.49
N PHE A 41 0.87 -2.87 12.47
CA PHE A 41 2.28 -3.09 12.78
C PHE A 41 3.00 -3.78 11.61
N GLU A 42 2.40 -4.82 11.05
CA GLU A 42 2.93 -5.52 9.86
C GLU A 42 3.04 -4.58 8.66
N TRP A 43 2.05 -3.69 8.48
CA TRP A 43 2.06 -2.72 7.39
C TRP A 43 3.17 -1.69 7.53
N ILE A 44 3.38 -1.16 8.74
CA ILE A 44 4.51 -0.27 9.06
C ILE A 44 5.83 -0.99 8.80
N GLN A 45 6.00 -2.21 9.32
CA GLN A 45 7.23 -2.98 9.15
C GLN A 45 7.53 -3.28 7.67
N THR A 46 6.49 -3.55 6.86
CA THR A 46 6.63 -3.76 5.42
C THR A 46 7.02 -2.47 4.71
N MET A 47 6.39 -1.35 5.04
CA MET A 47 6.73 -0.04 4.49
C MET A 47 8.16 0.37 4.83
N GLU A 48 8.60 0.10 6.06
CA GLU A 48 9.99 0.31 6.48
C GLU A 48 10.96 -0.51 5.62
N GLN A 49 10.68 -1.79 5.39
CA GLN A 49 11.52 -2.66 4.54
C GLN A 49 11.54 -2.21 3.08
N LEU A 50 10.43 -1.72 2.54
CA LEU A 50 10.35 -1.19 1.17
C LEU A 50 11.02 0.19 1.03
N SER A 51 11.07 0.96 2.12
CA SER A 51 11.72 2.27 2.18
C SER A 51 13.22 2.20 2.44
N LEU A 52 13.75 1.01 2.80
CA LEU A 52 15.19 0.80 2.82
C LEU A 52 15.71 1.09 1.41
N PRO A 53 16.67 2.03 1.25
CA PRO A 53 17.29 2.23 -0.04
C PRO A 53 17.85 0.87 -0.46
N GLN A 54 17.41 0.37 -1.61
CA GLN A 54 18.06 -0.76 -2.26
C GLN A 54 19.53 -0.41 -2.25
N SER A 55 20.32 -1.13 -1.45
CA SER A 55 21.75 -0.97 -1.42
C SER A 55 22.22 -1.45 -2.79
N GLU A 56 22.23 -0.54 -3.77
CA GLU A 56 23.04 -0.67 -4.96
C GLU A 56 24.46 -0.83 -4.42
N GLY A 57 24.88 -2.08 -4.33
CA GLY A 57 26.23 -2.43 -3.98
C GLY A 57 27.12 -1.69 -4.96
N THR A 58 27.78 -0.65 -4.49
CA THR A 58 28.88 -0.02 -5.21
C THR A 58 29.96 -1.08 -5.33
N VAL A 59 29.99 -1.79 -6.46
CA VAL A 59 31.15 -2.59 -6.86
C VAL A 59 32.28 -1.58 -7.05
N GLN A 60 33.05 -1.36 -5.99
CA GLN A 60 34.31 -0.66 -6.05
C GLN A 60 35.25 -1.54 -6.88
N VAL A 61 35.30 -1.28 -8.19
CA VAL A 61 36.34 -1.82 -9.06
C VAL A 61 37.66 -1.19 -8.61
N SER A 62 38.45 -1.92 -7.84
CA SER A 62 39.87 -1.61 -7.67
C SER A 62 40.55 -1.80 -9.04
N GLY A 63 40.83 -0.68 -9.70
CA GLY A 63 41.68 -0.65 -10.89
C GLY A 63 43.16 -0.87 -10.54
N PRO A 64 43.95 -1.44 -11.46
CA PRO A 64 45.36 -1.79 -11.28
C PRO A 64 46.30 -0.58 -11.17
#